data_AF-A0A933CVM5-F1
#
_entry.id   AF-A0A933CVM5-F1
#
_cell.length_a   1.000
_cell.length_b   1.000
_cell.length_c   1.000
_cell.angle_alpha   90.00
_cell.angle_beta   90.00
_cell.angle_gamma   90.00
#
_symmetry.space_group_name_H-M   'P 1'
#
loop_
_entity.id
_entity.type
_entity.pdbx_description
1 polymer ?
#
loop_
_entity_poly.entity_id
_entity_poly.type
_entity_poly.pdbx_seq_one_letter_code
_entity_poly.pdbx_strand_id
1 'polypeptide(L)'
;MSRNRVDPMTLSTVWHSFQSICKEMRHVIDRTSQNYLIAQLHDVSVGIWDGTGRTVAIPIGLSVQYLGGKLSVEYVLNKFKGNLNPGDVILVNDPYHGYCCHLPDWGFYRPIFYRGELLFFTLCRAHQMDTGGAYP
;
A
#
# COMPACT_ATOMS: atom_id res chain seq x y z
N MET A 1 9.90 12.03 -33.03
CA MET A 1 10.36 12.18 -31.63
C MET A 1 10.76 10.82 -31.11
N SER A 2 12.06 10.57 -30.94
CA SER A 2 12.56 9.33 -30.34
C SER A 2 11.98 9.25 -28.92
N ARG A 3 11.12 8.27 -28.64
CA ARG A 3 10.81 7.90 -27.26
C ARG A 3 12.15 7.52 -26.63
N ASN A 4 12.62 8.28 -25.64
CA ASN A 4 13.74 7.86 -24.80
C ASN A 4 13.42 6.47 -24.25
N ARG A 5 13.95 5.43 -24.91
CA ARG A 5 13.80 4.05 -24.46
C ARG A 5 14.57 3.97 -23.15
N VAL A 6 13.85 3.76 -22.05
CA VAL A 6 14.47 3.43 -20.77
C VAL A 6 15.34 2.20 -21.00
N ASP A 7 16.61 2.30 -20.62
CA ASP A 7 17.57 1.21 -20.72
C ASP A 7 17.02 -0.04 -19.97
N PRO A 8 16.93 -1.22 -20.62
CA PRO A 8 16.36 -2.41 -20.00
C PRO A 8 17.05 -2.84 -18.70
N MET A 9 18.37 -2.60 -18.58
CA MET A 9 19.11 -2.90 -17.35
C MET A 9 18.66 -1.97 -16.22
N THR A 10 18.60 -0.66 -16.49
CA THR A 10 18.08 0.34 -15.55
C THR A 10 16.65 0.02 -15.11
N LEU A 11 15.75 -0.30 -16.05
CA LEU A 11 14.37 -0.69 -15.73
C LEU A 11 14.34 -1.91 -14.81
N SER A 12 15.11 -2.94 -15.16
CA SER A 12 15.15 -4.19 -14.40
C SER A 12 15.72 -3.96 -12.99
N THR A 13 16.82 -3.24 -12.86
CA THR A 13 17.43 -2.93 -11.57
C THR A 13 16.47 -2.16 -10.67
N VAL A 14 15.88 -1.07 -11.19
CA VAL A 14 14.95 -0.24 -10.42
C VAL A 14 13.72 -1.05 -9.99
N TRP A 15 13.12 -1.81 -10.91
CA TRP A 15 11.96 -2.63 -10.59
C TRP A 15 12.26 -3.68 -9.51
N HIS A 16 13.39 -4.39 -9.62
CA HIS A 16 13.79 -5.37 -8.60
C HIS A 16 14.12 -4.71 -7.25
N SER A 17 14.60 -3.48 -7.23
CA SER A 17 14.74 -2.70 -5.99
C SER A 17 13.38 -2.43 -5.34
N PHE A 18 12.37 -1.99 -6.10
CA PHE A 18 11.00 -1.81 -5.58
C PHE A 18 10.41 -3.12 -5.03
N GLN A 19 10.62 -4.24 -5.74
CA GLN A 19 10.19 -5.57 -5.28
C GLN A 19 10.88 -5.99 -3.98
N SER A 20 12.18 -5.71 -3.86
CA SER A 20 12.95 -6.01 -2.64
C SER A 20 12.46 -5.17 -1.46
N ILE A 21 12.21 -3.87 -1.67
CA ILE A 21 11.61 -2.99 -0.65
C ILE A 21 10.28 -3.56 -0.15
N CYS A 22 9.41 -4.00 -1.06
CA CYS A 22 8.11 -4.58 -0.67
C CYS A 22 8.26 -5.87 0.15
N LYS A 23 9.23 -6.72 -0.18
CA LYS A 23 9.53 -7.93 0.61
C LYS A 23 10.01 -7.58 2.01
N GLU A 24 10.90 -6.60 2.14
CA GLU A 24 11.40 -6.14 3.44
C GLU A 24 10.30 -5.47 4.27
N MET A 25 9.45 -4.64 3.65
CA MET A 25 8.27 -4.06 4.31
C MET A 25 7.40 -5.16 4.94
N ARG A 26 7.09 -6.20 4.16
CA ARG A 26 6.30 -7.34 4.64
C ARG A 26 7.03 -8.08 5.76
N HIS A 27 8.31 -8.39 5.56
CA HIS A 27 9.11 -9.11 6.53
C HIS A 27 9.15 -8.40 7.89
N VAL A 28 9.33 -7.08 7.89
CA VAL A 28 9.33 -6.28 9.12
C VAL A 28 7.97 -6.38 9.83
N ILE A 29 6.86 -6.28 9.11
CA ILE A 29 5.52 -6.38 9.72
C ILE A 29 5.26 -7.78 10.27
N ASP A 30 5.56 -8.83 9.50
CA ASP A 30 5.40 -10.23 9.92
C ASP A 30 6.21 -10.53 11.19
N ARG A 31 7.40 -9.94 11.33
CA ARG A 31 8.30 -10.16 12.47
C ARG A 31 7.98 -9.31 13.71
N THR A 32 7.29 -8.18 13.55
CA THR A 32 7.04 -7.22 14.64
C THR A 32 5.60 -7.20 15.11
N SER A 33 4.66 -7.75 14.32
CA SER A 33 3.26 -7.79 14.70
C SER A 33 3.03 -8.71 15.89
N GLN A 34 2.19 -8.23 16.82
CA GLN A 34 1.66 -9.04 17.93
C GLN A 34 0.26 -9.60 17.64
N ASN A 35 -0.34 -9.24 16.50
CA ASN A 35 -1.64 -9.75 16.06
C ASN A 35 -1.46 -11.14 15.43
N TYR A 36 -2.17 -12.14 15.93
CA TYR A 36 -2.13 -13.53 15.46
C TYR A 36 -2.41 -13.67 13.95
N LEU A 37 -3.40 -12.94 13.42
CA LEU A 37 -3.76 -12.98 12.00
C LEU A 37 -2.57 -12.56 11.11
N ILE A 38 -1.78 -11.60 11.57
CA ILE A 38 -0.61 -11.11 10.83
C ILE A 38 0.59 -12.02 11.11
N ALA A 39 0.90 -12.29 12.37
CA ALA A 39 2.13 -12.97 12.77
C ALA A 39 2.15 -14.48 12.44
N GLN A 40 0.98 -15.13 12.37
CA GLN A 40 0.87 -16.58 12.12
C GLN A 40 0.16 -16.90 10.80
N LEU A 41 -0.91 -16.17 10.47
CA LEU A 41 -1.67 -16.41 9.24
C LEU A 41 -1.21 -15.54 8.07
N HIS A 42 -0.33 -14.56 8.32
CA HIS A 42 0.20 -13.65 7.32
C HIS A 42 -0.90 -12.91 6.54
N ASP A 43 -1.98 -12.55 7.24
CA ASP A 43 -3.11 -11.78 6.74
C ASP A 43 -2.76 -10.28 6.66
N VAL A 44 -1.78 -10.01 5.80
CA VAL A 44 -1.21 -8.71 5.52
C VAL A 44 -0.77 -8.62 4.06
N SER A 45 -1.00 -7.45 3.49
CA SER A 45 -0.59 -7.11 2.14
C SER A 45 0.07 -5.75 2.15
N VAL A 46 1.20 -5.64 1.46
CA VAL A 46 1.98 -4.40 1.38
C VAL A 46 2.34 -4.11 -0.07
N GLY A 47 2.67 -2.87 -0.38
CA GLY A 47 3.16 -2.56 -1.71
C GLY A 47 3.38 -1.08 -1.95
N ILE A 48 3.69 -0.79 -3.22
CA ILE A 48 3.98 0.54 -3.72
C ILE A 48 3.10 0.81 -4.95
N TRP A 49 2.46 1.97 -4.94
CA TRP A 49 1.65 2.51 -6.03
C TRP A 49 2.23 3.85 -6.47
N ASP A 50 2.05 4.23 -7.74
CA ASP A 50 2.44 5.56 -8.22
C ASP A 50 1.50 6.65 -7.65
N GLY A 51 1.85 7.92 -7.86
CA GLY A 51 1.06 9.08 -7.44
C GLY A 51 -0.34 9.18 -8.05
N THR A 52 -0.70 8.25 -8.96
CA THR A 52 -2.04 8.11 -9.57
C THR A 52 -2.75 6.81 -9.15
N GLY A 53 -2.14 6.00 -8.27
CA GLY A 53 -2.69 4.74 -7.80
C GLY A 53 -2.43 3.54 -8.73
N ARG A 54 -1.56 3.62 -9.73
CA ARG A 54 -1.18 2.41 -10.49
C ARG A 54 -0.18 1.58 -9.68
N THR A 55 -0.36 0.26 -9.68
CA THR A 55 0.54 -0.65 -8.96
C THR A 55 1.95 -0.60 -9.54
N VAL A 56 2.94 -0.35 -8.68
CA VAL A 56 4.36 -0.35 -9.02
C VAL A 56 5.03 -1.60 -8.46
N ALA A 57 4.75 -2.04 -7.24
CA ALA A 57 5.31 -3.30 -6.76
C ALA A 57 4.45 -3.86 -5.64
N ILE A 58 4.27 -5.18 -5.65
CA ILE A 58 3.61 -5.93 -4.60
C ILE A 58 4.41 -7.23 -4.41
N PRO A 59 4.71 -7.64 -3.16
CA PRO A 59 5.30 -8.94 -2.90
C PRO A 59 4.21 -10.02 -3.00
N ILE A 60 4.60 -11.28 -2.87
CA ILE A 60 3.64 -12.38 -2.67
C ILE A 60 2.73 -12.01 -1.49
N GLY A 61 1.42 -12.20 -1.65
CA GLY A 61 0.41 -11.87 -0.65
C GLY A 61 -1.01 -12.16 -1.11
N LEU A 62 -1.99 -11.64 -0.37
CA LEU A 62 -3.39 -11.93 -0.60
C LEU A 62 -3.93 -11.07 -1.75
N SER A 63 -4.19 -11.70 -2.90
CA SER A 63 -4.64 -11.03 -4.13
C SER A 63 -5.88 -10.15 -3.90
N VAL A 64 -6.81 -10.59 -3.04
CA VAL A 64 -8.03 -9.86 -2.70
C VAL A 64 -7.75 -8.49 -2.08
N GLN A 65 -6.69 -8.36 -1.28
CA GLN A 65 -6.31 -7.11 -0.63
C GLN A 65 -5.62 -6.13 -1.59
N TYR A 66 -5.03 -6.61 -2.69
CA TYR A 66 -4.42 -5.76 -3.71
C TYR A 66 -5.42 -5.23 -4.73
N LEU A 67 -6.54 -5.94 -4.96
CA LEU A 67 -7.49 -5.63 -6.03
C LEU A 67 -8.07 -4.21 -5.92
N GLY A 68 -8.32 -3.74 -4.70
CA GLY A 68 -8.83 -2.39 -4.42
C GLY A 68 -7.74 -1.31 -4.28
N GLY A 69 -6.45 -1.67 -4.34
CA GLY A 69 -5.35 -0.76 -3.98
C GLY A 69 -5.32 0.54 -4.80
N LYS A 70 -5.55 0.44 -6.12
CA LYS A 70 -5.64 1.61 -7.00
C LYS A 70 -6.75 2.56 -6.58
N LEU A 71 -7.96 2.04 -6.47
CA LEU A 71 -9.16 2.83 -6.14
C LEU A 71 -9.05 3.44 -4.74
N SER A 72 -8.38 2.73 -3.83
CA SER A 72 -8.10 3.21 -2.48
C SER A 72 -7.10 4.39 -2.47
N VAL A 73 -6.04 4.33 -3.29
CA VAL A 73 -5.11 5.47 -3.46
C VAL A 73 -5.83 6.66 -4.11
N GLU A 74 -6.65 6.42 -5.13
CA GLU A 74 -7.48 7.47 -5.75
C GLU A 74 -8.46 8.10 -4.74
N TYR A 75 -9.05 7.29 -3.85
CA TYR A 75 -9.88 7.79 -2.75
C TYR A 75 -9.09 8.70 -1.80
N VAL A 76 -7.91 8.27 -1.35
CA VAL A 76 -7.04 9.09 -0.48
C VAL A 76 -6.63 10.39 -1.17
N LEU A 77 -6.23 10.33 -2.44
CA LEU A 77 -5.86 11.51 -3.23
C LEU A 77 -7.01 12.51 -3.34
N ASN A 78 -8.22 12.04 -3.59
CA ASN A 78 -9.39 12.89 -3.72
C ASN A 78 -9.82 13.48 -2.36
N LYS A 79 -9.82 12.67 -1.30
CA LYS A 79 -10.25 13.08 0.04
C LYS A 79 -9.30 14.09 0.67
N PHE A 80 -7.99 13.94 0.44
CA PHE A 80 -6.94 14.81 1.01
C PHE A 80 -6.31 15.74 -0.04
N LYS A 81 -7.02 16.04 -1.13
CA LYS A 81 -6.50 16.88 -2.21
C LYS A 81 -6.07 18.25 -1.66
N GLY A 82 -4.81 18.61 -1.91
CA GLY A 82 -4.21 19.86 -1.42
C GLY A 82 -3.83 19.85 0.07
N ASN A 83 -3.96 18.70 0.75
CA ASN A 83 -3.63 18.51 2.16
C ASN A 83 -2.90 17.17 2.40
N LEU A 84 -2.04 16.77 1.46
CA LEU A 84 -1.10 15.66 1.63
C LEU A 84 0.29 16.24 1.75
N ASN A 85 0.99 15.90 2.83
CA ASN A 85 2.30 16.44 3.17
C ASN A 85 3.33 15.31 3.36
N PRO A 86 4.62 15.59 3.14
CA PRO A 86 5.68 14.66 3.50
C PRO A 86 5.62 14.28 4.98
N GLY A 87 5.59 12.98 5.26
CA GLY A 87 5.55 12.48 6.64
C GLY A 87 4.19 11.94 7.06
N ASP A 88 3.11 12.31 6.37
CA ASP A 88 1.75 11.86 6.68
C ASP A 88 1.61 10.33 6.63
N VAL A 89 0.67 9.81 7.42
CA VAL A 89 0.19 8.42 7.36
C VAL A 89 -1.32 8.46 7.48
N ILE A 90 -2.00 7.96 6.45
CA ILE A 90 -3.46 7.96 6.34
C ILE A 90 -3.96 6.55 6.65
N LEU A 91 -4.90 6.44 7.59
CA LEU A 91 -5.61 5.21 7.90
C LEU A 91 -6.95 5.16 7.15
N VAL A 92 -7.22 4.05 6.47
CA VAL A 92 -8.45 3.79 5.73
C VAL A 92 -8.94 2.37 6.07
N ASN A 93 -10.19 2.25 6.51
CA ASN A 93 -10.87 0.96 6.72
C ASN A 93 -12.29 0.92 6.13
N ASP A 94 -12.72 1.98 5.44
CA ASP A 94 -14.04 2.06 4.81
C ASP A 94 -14.14 1.05 3.66
N PRO A 95 -15.00 0.01 3.74
CA PRO A 95 -15.12 -0.98 2.67
C PRO A 95 -15.87 -0.44 1.43
N TYR A 96 -16.64 0.64 1.58
CA TYR A 96 -17.46 1.20 0.50
C TYR A 96 -16.68 2.19 -0.36
N HIS A 97 -16.02 3.16 0.28
CA HIS A 97 -15.28 4.21 -0.44
C HIS A 97 -13.77 4.05 -0.35
N GLY A 98 -13.27 3.43 0.72
CA GLY A 98 -11.86 3.15 0.92
C GLY A 98 -11.38 1.91 0.17
N TYR A 99 -12.28 1.12 -0.42
CA TYR A 99 -11.99 -0.11 -1.15
C TYR A 99 -11.14 -1.11 -0.33
N CYS A 100 -11.40 -1.16 0.98
CA CYS A 100 -11.01 -2.26 1.86
C CYS A 100 -11.96 -3.45 1.61
N CYS A 101 -11.51 -4.70 1.81
CA CYS A 101 -12.35 -5.86 1.46
C CYS A 101 -13.53 -5.99 2.43
N HIS A 102 -13.28 -5.72 3.71
CA HIS A 102 -14.29 -5.54 4.74
C HIS A 102 -13.75 -4.67 5.88
N LEU A 103 -14.60 -4.31 6.84
CA LEU A 103 -14.28 -3.37 7.93
C LEU A 103 -13.02 -3.73 8.76
N PRO A 104 -12.72 -5.02 9.05
CA PRO A 104 -11.45 -5.42 9.67
C PRO A 104 -10.17 -5.10 8.92
N ASP A 105 -10.22 -4.81 7.63
CA ASP A 105 -9.01 -4.54 6.84
C ASP A 105 -8.58 -3.09 6.97
N TRP A 106 -7.56 -2.86 7.78
CA TRP A 106 -7.05 -1.52 8.02
C TRP A 106 -5.85 -1.25 7.12
N GLY A 107 -6.01 -0.29 6.22
CA GLY A 107 -4.99 0.17 5.29
C GLY A 107 -4.31 1.45 5.77
N PHE A 108 -3.00 1.40 5.90
CA PHE A 108 -2.13 2.55 6.16
C PHE A 108 -1.45 2.98 4.87
N TYR A 109 -1.64 4.24 4.49
CA TYR A 109 -1.13 4.82 3.25
C TYR A 109 -0.17 5.94 3.61
N ARG A 110 1.05 5.87 3.11
CA ARG A 110 2.05 6.93 3.28
C ARG A 110 2.44 7.50 1.92
N PRO A 111 2.18 8.79 1.66
CA PRO A 111 2.64 9.44 0.44
C PRO A 111 4.16 9.63 0.47
N ILE A 112 4.81 9.41 -0.67
CA ILE A 112 6.25 9.52 -0.85
C ILE A 112 6.53 10.64 -1.83
N PHE A 113 7.18 11.69 -1.32
CA PHE A 113 7.53 12.88 -2.07
C PHE A 113 9.01 12.89 -2.43
N TYR A 114 9.32 13.40 -3.62
CA TYR A 114 10.68 13.73 -4.03
C TYR A 114 10.68 15.12 -4.66
N ARG A 115 11.55 16.02 -4.15
CA ARG A 115 11.63 17.42 -4.62
C ARG A 115 10.27 18.15 -4.64
N GLY A 116 9.41 17.87 -3.66
CA GLY A 116 8.08 18.48 -3.54
C GLY A 116 7.00 17.83 -4.41
N GLU A 117 7.33 16.84 -5.24
CA GLU A 117 6.37 16.11 -6.07
C GLU A 117 5.97 14.79 -5.42
N LEU A 118 4.67 14.49 -5.40
CA LEU A 118 4.14 13.20 -4.96
C LEU A 118 4.39 12.16 -6.05
N LEU A 119 5.31 11.23 -5.79
CA LEU A 119 5.68 10.20 -6.76
C LEU A 119 5.01 8.86 -6.50
N PHE A 120 4.87 8.49 -5.23
CA PHE A 120 4.38 7.16 -4.85
C PHE A 120 3.53 7.20 -3.59
N PHE A 121 2.83 6.10 -3.35
CA PHE A 121 2.31 5.71 -2.05
C PHE A 121 2.90 4.35 -1.66
N THR A 122 3.31 4.22 -0.40
CA THR A 122 3.41 2.89 0.23
C THR A 122 2.09 2.58 0.91
N LEU A 123 1.62 1.35 0.78
CA LEU A 123 0.44 0.85 1.47
C LEU A 123 0.79 -0.40 2.27
N CYS A 124 0.23 -0.47 3.48
CA CYS A 124 0.17 -1.68 4.30
C CYS A 124 -1.28 -1.90 4.71
N ARG A 125 -1.87 -3.04 4.36
CA ARG A 125 -3.21 -3.43 4.74
C ARG A 125 -3.14 -4.71 5.56
N ALA A 126 -3.73 -4.69 6.75
CA ALA A 126 -3.67 -5.83 7.65
C ALA A 126 -5.01 -6.04 8.35
N HIS A 127 -5.40 -7.31 8.49
CA HIS A 127 -6.65 -7.70 9.12
C HIS A 127 -6.57 -7.54 10.64
N GLN A 128 -7.47 -6.75 11.20
CA GLN A 128 -7.62 -6.57 12.65
C GLN A 128 -8.60 -7.61 13.20
N MET A 129 -8.22 -8.30 14.28
CA MET A 129 -9.03 -9.37 14.86
C MET A 129 -10.44 -8.90 15.29
N ASP A 130 -10.54 -7.66 15.76
CA ASP A 130 -11.78 -7.03 16.16
C ASP A 130 -11.78 -5.56 15.74
N THR A 131 -12.96 -5.03 15.45
CA THR A 131 -13.17 -3.60 15.11
C THR A 131 -14.30 -2.96 15.91
N GLY A 132 -14.74 -3.58 17.00
CA GLY A 132 -15.83 -3.10 17.86
C GLY A 132 -17.21 -3.34 17.25
N GLY A 133 -17.40 -4.47 16.57
CA GLY A 133 -18.69 -4.87 15.99
C GLY A 133 -19.75 -5.18 17.05
N ALA A 134 -20.96 -5.54 16.60
CA ALA A 134 -22.06 -5.91 17.50
C ALA A 134 -21.78 -7.17 18.33
N TYR A 135 -20.85 -8.02 17.86
CA TYR A 135 -20.39 -9.22 18.53
C TYR A 135 -18.86 -9.34 18.39
N PRO A 136 -18.17 -9.93 19.38
CA PRO A 136 -16.78 -10.34 19.27
C PRO A 136 -16.55 -11.42 18.20
#